data_AF-B4UKB8-F1
#
_entry.id   AF-B4UKB8-F1
#
_cell.length_a   1.000
_cell.length_b   1.000
_cell.length_c   1.000
_cell.angle_alpha   90.00
_cell.angle_beta   90.00
_cell.angle_gamma   90.00
#
_symmetry.space_group_name_H-M   'P 1'
#
loop_
_entity.id
_entity.type
_entity.pdbx_description
1 polymer ?
#
loop_
_entity_poly.entity_id
_entity_poly.type
_entity_poly.pdbx_seq_one_letter_code
_entity_poly.pdbx_strand_id
1 'polypeptide(L)'
;MDTSRHDNRANGRRRRKGGGGRRMAHGPRSPHPHIPLTDEGTPAAIPDAPPVSPVVFVSAESRQRYPWVPARVIAGSVWRGPGHERVRVDENGHAAPWKTVQRAG
;
A
#
# COMPACT_ATOMS: atom_id res chain seq x y z
N MET A 1 48.59 25.44 -0.05
CA MET A 1 47.35 24.64 0.05
C MET A 1 47.76 23.20 0.25
N ASP A 2 47.69 22.79 1.50
CA ASP A 2 47.74 21.45 2.11
C ASP A 2 46.43 20.69 1.69
N THR A 3 46.26 19.37 1.55
CA THR A 3 46.89 18.16 2.12
C THR A 3 46.51 16.90 1.31
N SER A 4 47.30 15.84 1.51
CA SER A 4 46.93 14.41 1.55
C SER A 4 46.59 13.59 0.31
N ARG A 5 47.53 12.69 0.00
CA ARG A 5 47.34 11.39 -0.67
C ARG A 5 46.45 10.46 0.15
N HIS A 6 45.63 9.65 -0.53
CA HIS A 6 45.29 8.29 -0.08
C HIS A 6 45.05 7.38 -1.29
N ASP A 7 46.00 6.51 -1.57
CA ASP A 7 45.78 5.25 -2.27
C ASP A 7 45.04 4.28 -1.35
N ASN A 8 44.04 3.54 -1.85
CA ASN A 8 43.67 2.24 -1.29
C ASN A 8 43.04 1.29 -2.32
N ARG A 9 43.91 0.42 -2.82
CA ARG A 9 43.73 -0.96 -3.32
C ARG A 9 42.40 -1.66 -3.00
N ALA A 10 41.83 -2.20 -4.07
CA ALA A 10 41.46 -3.61 -4.27
C ALA A 10 40.78 -4.38 -3.12
N ASN A 11 39.54 -4.80 -3.37
CA ASN A 11 39.06 -6.14 -2.99
C ASN A 11 37.94 -6.53 -3.98
N GLY A 12 38.07 -7.52 -4.87
CA GLY A 12 38.71 -8.80 -4.67
C GLY A 12 37.66 -9.85 -4.27
N ARG A 13 37.01 -10.42 -5.28
CA ARG A 13 36.43 -11.79 -5.31
C ARG A 13 35.75 -12.30 -4.02
N ARG A 14 34.41 -12.40 -4.04
CA ARG A 14 33.68 -13.62 -3.61
C ARG A 14 32.44 -13.86 -4.46
N ARG A 15 32.66 -14.40 -5.67
CA ARG A 15 31.67 -15.29 -6.27
C ARG A 15 31.69 -16.62 -5.50
N ARG A 16 30.49 -17.16 -5.31
CA ARG A 16 30.09 -18.57 -5.09
C ARG A 16 29.62 -18.95 -3.68
N LYS A 17 28.51 -19.70 -3.72
CA LYS A 17 27.93 -20.64 -2.73
C LYS A 17 26.82 -19.97 -1.88
N GLY A 18 25.55 -20.04 -2.28
CA GLY A 18 24.79 -21.24 -2.63
C GLY A 18 23.97 -21.64 -1.41
N GLY A 19 22.71 -21.19 -1.35
CA GLY A 19 21.85 -21.35 -0.18
C GLY A 19 20.38 -21.14 -0.51
N GLY A 20 19.83 -22.03 -1.33
CA GLY A 20 18.43 -22.50 -1.27
C GLY A 20 17.32 -21.48 -1.01
N GLY A 21 17.22 -20.43 -1.84
CA GLY A 21 15.95 -19.70 -1.97
C GLY A 21 14.93 -20.60 -2.63
N ARG A 22 14.22 -21.42 -1.84
CA ARG A 22 13.04 -22.16 -2.28
C ARG A 22 12.04 -21.13 -2.78
N ARG A 23 12.02 -20.89 -4.09
CA ARG A 23 10.88 -20.23 -4.73
C ARG A 23 9.72 -21.15 -4.47
N MET A 24 8.91 -20.82 -3.45
CA MET A 24 7.65 -21.50 -3.19
C MET A 24 6.91 -21.54 -4.53
N ALA A 25 6.71 -22.76 -5.03
CA ALA A 25 5.96 -23.01 -6.23
C ALA A 25 4.65 -22.25 -6.09
N HIS A 26 4.37 -21.35 -7.04
CA HIS A 26 3.09 -20.66 -7.08
C HIS A 26 2.02 -21.74 -7.04
N GLY A 27 1.13 -21.64 -6.05
CA GLY A 27 -0.01 -22.54 -5.91
C GLY A 27 -0.83 -22.59 -7.21
N PRO A 28 -1.79 -23.53 -7.32
CA PRO A 28 -2.60 -23.67 -8.53
C PRO A 28 -3.09 -22.29 -8.96
N ARG A 29 -2.75 -21.89 -10.19
CA ARG A 29 -3.19 -20.63 -10.79
C ARG A 29 -4.71 -20.64 -10.69
N SER A 30 -5.29 -19.84 -9.79
CA SER A 30 -6.73 -19.66 -9.74
C SER A 30 -7.19 -19.27 -11.15
N PRO A 31 -8.19 -19.96 -11.72
CA PRO A 31 -8.79 -19.52 -12.97
C PRO A 31 -9.23 -18.07 -12.79
N HIS A 32 -8.73 -17.17 -13.62
CA HIS A 32 -9.22 -15.80 -13.61
C HIS A 32 -10.70 -15.85 -14.03
N PRO A 33 -11.62 -15.24 -13.26
CA PRO A 33 -13.03 -15.23 -13.64
C PRO A 33 -13.18 -14.53 -14.99
N HIS A 34 -14.00 -15.12 -15.87
CA HIS A 34 -14.29 -14.54 -17.17
C HIS A 34 -15.13 -13.27 -16.99
N ILE A 35 -14.61 -12.13 -17.45
CA ILE A 35 -15.31 -10.85 -17.37
C ILE A 35 -16.19 -10.73 -18.62
N PRO A 36 -17.53 -10.67 -18.50
CA PRO A 36 -18.39 -10.45 -19.64
C PRO A 36 -18.09 -9.09 -20.26
N LEU A 37 -18.10 -9.00 -21.59
CA LEU A 37 -17.93 -7.76 -22.34
C LEU A 37 -19.28 -7.31 -22.91
N THR A 38 -19.46 -6.00 -23.07
CA THR A 38 -20.57 -5.39 -23.82
C THR A 38 -20.34 -5.56 -25.32
N ASP A 39 -21.34 -5.22 -26.14
CA ASP A 39 -21.23 -5.28 -27.61
C ASP A 39 -20.13 -4.35 -28.15
N GLU A 40 -19.77 -3.30 -27.40
CA GLU A 40 -18.66 -2.38 -27.68
C GLU A 40 -17.29 -2.93 -27.22
N GLY A 41 -17.24 -4.16 -26.69
CA GLY A 41 -16.03 -4.81 -26.20
C GLY A 41 -15.53 -4.28 -24.85
N THR A 42 -16.35 -3.50 -24.13
CA THR A 42 -15.99 -2.99 -22.80
C THR A 42 -16.41 -3.95 -21.69
N PRO A 43 -15.72 -4.04 -20.55
CA PRO A 43 -16.17 -4.86 -19.43
C PRO A 43 -17.58 -4.47 -18.98
N ALA A 44 -18.51 -5.42 -19.04
CA ALA A 44 -19.85 -5.21 -18.52
C ALA A 44 -19.78 -5.09 -16.99
N ALA A 45 -20.52 -4.13 -16.43
CA ALA A 45 -20.64 -3.99 -14.99
C ALA A 45 -21.27 -5.26 -14.40
N ILE A 46 -20.64 -5.83 -13.37
CA ILE A 46 -21.21 -6.97 -12.65
C ILE A 46 -22.45 -6.45 -11.90
N PRO A 47 -23.67 -6.99 -12.14
CA PRO A 47 -24.90 -6.45 -11.56
C PRO A 47 -24.88 -6.36 -10.04
N ASP A 48 -24.22 -7.32 -9.38
CA ASP A 48 -24.09 -7.41 -7.93
C ASP A 48 -22.76 -6.84 -7.40
N ALA A 49 -22.08 -5.99 -8.17
CA ALA A 49 -20.87 -5.35 -7.69
C ALA A 49 -21.18 -4.46 -6.46
N PRO A 50 -20.36 -4.51 -5.39
CA PRO A 50 -20.49 -3.58 -4.29
C PRO A 50 -20.39 -2.13 -4.78
N PRO A 51 -21.14 -1.19 -4.19
CA PRO A 51 -21.03 0.22 -4.54
C PRO A 51 -19.59 0.71 -4.32
N VAL A 52 -19.13 1.59 -5.22
CA VAL A 52 -17.82 2.23 -5.08
C VAL A 52 -17.81 3.11 -3.84
N SER A 53 -16.75 3.01 -3.04
CA SER A 53 -16.58 3.88 -1.88
C SER A 53 -16.40 5.34 -2.33
N PRO A 54 -17.06 6.31 -1.68
CA PRO A 54 -17.01 7.70 -2.11
C PRO A 54 -15.62 8.31 -1.92
N VAL A 55 -15.27 9.25 -2.79
CA VAL A 55 -14.09 10.11 -2.60
C VAL A 55 -14.49 11.30 -1.74
N VAL A 56 -13.80 11.49 -0.62
CA VAL A 56 -14.11 12.51 0.39
C VAL A 56 -12.93 13.48 0.56
N PHE A 57 -13.25 14.71 0.98
CA PHE A 57 -12.24 15.67 1.42
C PHE A 57 -12.00 15.52 2.92
N VAL A 58 -10.73 15.43 3.31
CA VAL A 58 -10.36 15.33 4.73
C VAL A 58 -10.56 16.68 5.40
N SER A 59 -11.32 16.66 6.49
CA SER A 59 -11.64 17.86 7.28
C SER A 59 -10.38 18.62 7.71
N ALA A 60 -10.50 19.95 7.84
CA ALA A 60 -9.39 20.80 8.25
C ALA A 60 -8.82 20.39 9.62
N GLU A 61 -9.69 20.06 10.58
CA GLU A 61 -9.28 19.58 11.90
C GLU A 61 -8.46 18.27 11.79
N SER A 62 -8.92 17.32 10.99
CA SER A 62 -8.21 16.05 10.77
C SER A 62 -6.85 16.27 10.10
N ARG A 63 -6.75 17.22 9.15
CA ARG A 63 -5.47 17.57 8.52
C ARG A 63 -4.51 18.30 9.47
N GLN A 64 -5.02 19.05 10.44
CA GLN A 64 -4.19 19.63 11.50
C GLN A 64 -3.63 18.54 12.42
N ARG A 65 -4.45 17.52 12.77
CA ARG A 65 -4.04 16.41 13.64
C ARG A 65 -3.15 15.39 12.92
N TYR A 66 -3.39 15.14 11.64
CA TYR A 66 -2.71 14.14 10.82
C TYR A 66 -2.26 14.74 9.47
N PRO A 67 -1.23 15.61 9.46
CA PRO A 67 -0.83 16.38 8.27
C PRO A 67 -0.29 15.54 7.12
N TRP A 68 0.08 14.29 7.36
CA TRP A 68 0.52 13.34 6.33
C TRP A 68 -0.64 12.65 5.58
N VAL A 69 -1.88 12.80 6.04
CA VAL A 69 -3.05 12.25 5.33
C VAL A 69 -3.38 13.17 4.15
N PRO A 70 -3.49 12.65 2.91
CA PRO A 70 -3.84 13.48 1.76
C PRO A 70 -5.18 14.20 1.93
N ALA A 71 -5.31 15.38 1.33
CA ALA A 71 -6.52 16.18 1.44
C ALA A 71 -7.76 15.54 0.82
N ARG A 72 -7.58 14.61 -0.13
CA ARG A 72 -8.66 13.91 -0.82
C ARG A 72 -8.35 12.42 -0.85
N VAL A 73 -9.25 11.61 -0.33
CA VAL A 73 -9.06 10.15 -0.17
C VAL A 73 -10.36 9.40 -0.43
N ILE A 74 -10.28 8.08 -0.56
CA ILE A 74 -11.47 7.22 -0.59
C ILE A 74 -11.92 6.97 0.85
N ALA A 75 -13.22 7.13 1.13
CA ALA A 75 -13.80 6.83 2.42
C ALA A 75 -13.49 5.38 2.84
N GLY A 76 -13.16 5.20 4.11
CA GLY A 76 -12.75 3.93 4.68
C GLY A 76 -11.26 3.59 4.50
N SER A 77 -10.49 4.36 3.73
CA SER A 77 -9.05 4.16 3.57
C SER A 77 -8.28 4.34 4.89
N VAL A 78 -7.24 3.52 5.07
CA VAL A 78 -6.36 3.56 6.25
C VAL A 78 -4.99 4.07 5.82
N TRP A 79 -4.53 5.14 6.46
CA TRP A 79 -3.25 5.79 6.21
C TRP A 79 -2.32 5.57 7.39
N ARG A 80 -1.04 5.38 7.08
CA ARG A 80 0.01 5.19 8.10
C ARG A 80 0.86 6.44 8.18
N GLY A 81 1.05 6.93 9.40
CA GLY A 81 1.91 8.08 9.65
C GLY A 81 3.35 7.71 9.96
N PRO A 82 4.20 8.73 10.18
CA PRO A 82 5.63 8.56 10.44
C PRO A 82 5.92 7.82 11.76
N GLY A 83 5.08 7.96 12.78
CA GLY A 83 5.23 7.30 14.08
C GLY A 83 4.65 5.88 14.13
N HIS A 84 4.35 5.27 12.98
CA HIS A 84 3.73 3.94 12.86
C HIS A 84 2.25 3.88 13.29
N GLU A 85 1.64 5.02 13.65
CA GLU A 85 0.21 5.16 13.84
C GLU A 85 -0.56 4.91 12.55
N ARG A 86 -1.80 4.47 12.71
CA ARG A 86 -2.72 4.23 11.61
C ARG A 86 -4.00 5.00 11.88
N VAL A 87 -4.52 5.63 10.85
CA VAL A 87 -5.73 6.45 10.91
C VAL A 87 -6.64 6.03 9.77
N ARG A 88 -7.94 5.87 10.05
CA ARG A 88 -8.97 5.63 9.04
C ARG A 88 -9.77 6.90 8.82
N VAL A 89 -10.06 7.20 7.55
CA VAL A 89 -10.96 8.30 7.17
C VAL A 89 -12.36 7.74 6.95
N ASP A 90 -13.38 8.34 7.54
CA ASP A 90 -14.77 7.95 7.36
C ASP A 90 -15.43 8.63 6.14
N GLU A 91 -16.73 8.41 5.95
CA GLU A 91 -17.51 8.99 4.85
C GLU A 91 -17.73 10.50 4.99
N ASN A 92 -17.52 11.06 6.18
CA ASN A 92 -17.61 12.51 6.44
C ASN A 92 -16.25 13.22 6.27
N GLY A 93 -15.19 12.47 5.95
CA GLY A 93 -13.83 13.03 5.87
C GLY A 93 -13.19 13.27 7.24
N HIS A 94 -13.73 12.67 8.31
CA HIS A 94 -13.10 12.68 9.62
C HIS A 94 -12.10 11.53 9.73
N ALA A 95 -10.92 11.84 10.26
CA ALA A 95 -9.84 10.88 10.41
C ALA A 95 -9.70 10.49 11.89
N ALA A 96 -9.79 9.19 12.19
CA ALA A 96 -9.69 8.67 13.56
C ALA A 96 -8.68 7.52 13.65
N PRO A 97 -8.03 7.30 14.82
CA PRO A 97 -7.11 6.19 15.01
C PRO A 97 -7.74 4.85 14.60
N TRP A 98 -7.06 4.12 13.74
CA TRP A 98 -7.50 2.81 13.30
C TRP A 98 -7.26 1.81 14.44
N LYS A 99 -8.35 1.21 14.93
CA LYS A 99 -8.29 0.24 16.02
C LYS A 99 -7.30 -0.87 15.67
N THR A 100 -6.35 -1.13 16.56
CA THR A 100 -5.68 -2.43 16.62
C THR A 100 -6.79 -3.45 16.83
N VAL A 101 -6.95 -4.40 15.92
CA VAL A 101 -7.87 -5.52 16.14
C VAL A 101 -7.38 -6.21 17.42
N GLN A 102 -8.10 -6.03 18.54
CA GLN A 102 -7.93 -6.93 19.68
C GLN A 102 -8.37 -8.30 19.17
N ARG A 103 -7.42 -9.20 18.94
CA ARG A 103 -7.73 -10.62 18.83
C ARG A 103 -8.34 -11.00 20.18
N ALA A 104 -9.66 -11.19 20.22
CA ALA A 104 -10.29 -11.93 21.30
C ALA A 104 -9.62 -13.31 21.34
N GLY A 105 -9.06 -13.66 22.50
CA GLY A 105 -8.49 -14.98 22.79
C GLY A 105 -9.59 -16.01 23.02
#